data_AF-R5E5W7-F1
#
_entry.id   AF-R5E5W7-F1
#
_cell.length_a   1.000
_cell.length_b   1.000
_cell.length_c   1.000
_cell.angle_alpha   90.00
_cell.angle_beta   90.00
_cell.angle_gamma   90.00
#
_symmetry.space_group_name_H-M   'P 1'
#
loop_
_entity.id
_entity.type
_entity.pdbx_description
1 polymer ?
#
loop_
_entity_poly.entity_id
_entity_poly.type
_entity_poly.pdbx_seq_one_letter_code
_entity_poly.pdbx_strand_id
1 'polypeptide(L)'
;MKKIYGYIVGIVVGLIIIICFVIFITGYYKTKHNKNNINPENYTQATDSTYPADEDINESFYLVYEDGKVVIYKESDRTFYDYADINMNSIPAEIREQLKLGLYIDGEENLYNFLQAYSS
;
A
#
# COMPACT_ATOMS: atom_id res chain seq x y z
N MET A 1 -36.02 0.84 29.97
CA MET A 1 -36.25 1.28 28.57
C MET A 1 -35.18 2.24 28.05
N LYS A 2 -34.76 3.31 28.75
CA LYS A 2 -33.74 4.26 28.26
C LYS A 2 -32.34 3.69 27.93
N LYS A 3 -31.86 2.66 28.66
CA LYS A 3 -30.52 2.07 28.42
C LYS A 3 -30.41 1.28 27.11
N ILE A 4 -31.52 0.73 26.62
CA ILE A 4 -31.57 -0.03 25.36
C ILE A 4 -31.42 0.91 24.16
N TYR A 5 -31.97 2.12 24.23
CA TYR A 5 -31.92 3.10 23.14
C TYR A 5 -30.51 3.62 22.90
N GLY A 6 -29.71 3.83 23.95
CA GLY A 6 -28.31 4.24 23.80
C GLY A 6 -27.48 3.20 23.05
N TYR A 7 -27.72 1.91 23.31
CA TYR A 7 -27.04 0.80 22.63
C TYR A 7 -27.44 0.70 21.14
N ILE A 8 -28.74 0.81 20.85
CA ILE A 8 -29.24 0.76 19.47
C ILE A 8 -28.72 1.94 18.64
N VAL A 9 -28.70 3.15 19.21
CA VAL A 9 -28.14 4.33 18.55
C VAL A 9 -26.64 4.18 18.27
N GLY A 10 -25.88 3.62 19.21
CA GLY A 10 -24.46 3.33 19.02
C GLY A 10 -24.18 2.35 17.88
N ILE A 11 -24.97 1.28 17.78
CA ILE A 11 -24.86 0.29 16.68
C ILE A 11 -25.15 0.96 15.33
N VAL A 12 -26.21 1.77 15.24
CA VAL A 12 -26.59 2.42 13.98
C VAL A 12 -25.50 3.39 13.52
N VAL A 13 -24.91 4.17 14.43
CA VAL A 13 -23.81 5.08 14.10
C VAL A 13 -22.55 4.30 13.68
N GLY A 14 -22.23 3.20 14.37
CA GLY A 14 -21.10 2.34 14.00
C GLY A 14 -21.25 1.71 12.61
N LEU A 15 -22.45 1.23 12.27
CA LEU A 15 -22.74 0.68 10.94
C LEU A 15 -22.61 1.72 9.83
N ILE A 16 -23.03 2.97 10.08
CA ILE A 16 -22.85 4.07 9.13
C ILE A 16 -21.37 4.34 8.87
N ILE A 17 -20.53 4.35 9.92
CA ILE A 17 -19.07 4.56 9.77
C ILE A 17 -18.44 3.44 8.95
N ILE A 18 -18.82 2.18 9.21
CA ILE A 18 -18.32 1.02 8.46
C ILE A 18 -18.72 1.11 6.99
N ILE A 19 -19.98 1.47 6.70
CA ILE A 19 -20.47 1.63 5.32
C ILE A 19 -19.73 2.77 4.61
N CYS A 20 -19.50 3.91 5.28
CA CYS A 20 -18.69 4.99 4.74
C CYS A 20 -17.25 4.56 4.44
N PHE A 21 -16.65 3.75 5.31
CA PHE A 21 -15.31 3.21 5.11
C PHE A 21 -15.26 2.29 3.88
N VAL A 22 -16.24 1.40 3.69
CA VAL A 22 -16.32 0.52 2.51
C VAL A 22 -16.52 1.31 1.21
N ILE A 23 -17.33 2.37 1.21
CA ILE A 23 -17.51 3.26 0.05
C ILE A 23 -16.21 3.99 -0.27
N PHE A 24 -15.51 4.48 0.76
CA PHE A 24 -14.23 5.17 0.61
C PHE A 24 -13.17 4.25 0.03
N ILE A 25 -13.02 3.05 0.59
CA ILE A 25 -12.18 1.94 0.10
C ILE A 25 -12.50 1.67 -1.38
N THR A 26 -13.74 1.32 -1.72
CA THR A 26 -14.16 0.99 -3.10
C THR A 26 -13.91 2.16 -4.08
N GLY A 27 -14.11 3.41 -3.64
CA GLY A 27 -13.83 4.61 -4.42
C GLY A 27 -12.33 4.87 -4.63
N TYR A 28 -11.50 4.55 -3.63
CA TYR A 28 -10.04 4.71 -3.67
C TYR A 28 -9.37 3.66 -4.57
N TYR A 29 -9.83 2.40 -4.51
CA TYR A 29 -9.34 1.32 -5.39
C TYR A 29 -9.73 1.50 -6.86
N LYS A 30 -10.67 2.41 -7.19
CA LYS A 30 -11.01 2.72 -8.58
C LYS A 30 -10.07 3.78 -9.17
N THR A 31 -8.76 3.56 -9.05
CA THR A 31 -7.73 4.39 -9.67
C THR A 31 -7.27 3.77 -10.99
N LYS A 32 -7.90 4.26 -12.06
CA LYS A 32 -7.42 4.35 -13.45
C LYS A 32 -6.75 3.13 -14.11
N HIS A 33 -7.56 2.42 -14.90
CA HIS A 33 -7.11 1.94 -16.21
C HIS A 33 -6.81 3.17 -17.10
N ASN A 34 -5.54 3.60 -17.16
CA ASN A 34 -5.09 4.55 -18.17
C ASN A 34 -3.71 4.15 -18.69
N LYS A 35 -3.72 3.21 -19.63
CA LYS A 35 -2.55 2.76 -20.38
C LYS A 35 -2.16 3.85 -21.38
N ASN A 36 -1.30 4.78 -20.96
CA ASN A 36 -0.67 5.73 -21.86
C ASN A 36 0.75 5.26 -22.17
N ASN A 37 0.94 4.91 -23.45
CA ASN A 37 2.19 4.67 -24.16
C ASN A 37 3.41 5.41 -23.59
N ILE A 38 4.38 4.66 -23.07
CA ILE A 38 5.78 5.09 -23.01
C ILE A 38 6.62 3.90 -23.48
N ASN A 39 7.52 4.22 -24.40
CA ASN A 39 8.27 3.32 -25.26
C ASN A 39 9.36 2.58 -24.44
N PRO A 40 9.42 1.23 -24.43
CA PRO A 40 10.43 0.49 -23.67
C PRO A 40 11.75 0.44 -24.46
N GLU A 41 12.45 1.56 -24.56
CA GLU A 41 13.78 1.61 -25.16
C GLU A 41 14.71 2.54 -24.36
N ASN A 42 15.06 2.12 -23.13
CA ASN A 42 16.42 2.32 -22.56
C ASN A 42 16.64 1.79 -21.12
N TYR A 43 16.52 0.50 -20.81
CA TYR A 43 17.13 -0.04 -19.56
C TYR A 43 17.58 -1.49 -19.71
N THR A 44 18.56 -1.74 -20.59
CA THR A 44 19.29 -3.01 -20.60
C THR A 44 20.71 -2.74 -20.11
N GLN A 45 21.01 -3.11 -18.86
CA GLN A 45 22.33 -3.59 -18.49
C GLN A 45 22.29 -4.43 -17.20
N ALA A 46 22.04 -5.73 -17.43
CA ALA A 46 22.58 -6.92 -16.77
C ALA A 46 22.68 -7.00 -15.24
N THR A 47 21.81 -7.84 -14.65
CA THR A 47 22.27 -8.96 -13.82
C THR A 47 21.46 -10.22 -14.13
N ASP A 48 22.23 -11.26 -14.42
CA ASP A 48 21.89 -12.63 -14.82
C ASP A 48 21.07 -13.39 -13.76
N SER A 49 19.89 -13.87 -14.13
CA SER A 49 19.23 -15.02 -13.49
C SER A 49 18.23 -15.64 -14.46
N THR A 50 18.58 -16.83 -14.94
CA THR A 50 17.73 -17.72 -15.74
C THR A 50 16.52 -18.17 -14.90
N TYR A 51 15.33 -17.64 -15.22
CA TYR A 51 14.05 -18.30 -14.95
C TYR A 51 13.19 -18.22 -16.22
N PRO A 52 12.49 -19.31 -16.61
CA PRO A 52 11.71 -19.32 -17.82
C PRO A 52 10.56 -18.32 -17.70
N ALA A 53 10.20 -17.74 -18.84
CA ALA A 53 9.06 -16.84 -19.02
C ALA A 53 7.81 -17.37 -18.30
N ASP A 54 7.03 -16.46 -17.70
CA ASP A 54 5.60 -16.26 -17.98
C ASP A 54 4.96 -15.39 -16.88
N GLU A 55 4.12 -14.45 -17.32
CA GLU A 55 3.32 -13.48 -16.56
C GLU A 55 4.05 -12.22 -16.05
N ASP A 56 3.68 -11.11 -16.68
CA ASP A 56 3.77 -9.72 -16.22
C ASP A 56 2.99 -9.56 -14.90
N ILE A 57 3.46 -10.25 -13.86
CA ILE A 57 2.95 -10.08 -12.50
C ILE A 57 3.37 -8.68 -12.09
N ASN A 58 2.39 -7.77 -12.06
CA ASN A 58 2.57 -6.46 -11.47
C ASN A 58 2.77 -6.70 -9.97
N GLU A 59 4.01 -7.01 -9.57
CA GLU A 59 4.36 -7.42 -8.22
C GLU A 59 4.03 -6.25 -7.28
N SER A 60 3.08 -6.49 -6.38
CA SER A 60 2.59 -5.48 -5.45
C SER A 60 3.22 -5.71 -4.08
N PHE A 61 3.46 -4.61 -3.36
CA PHE A 61 4.17 -4.59 -2.10
C PHE A 61 3.29 -4.03 -0.99
N TYR A 62 3.44 -4.60 0.20
CA TYR A 62 2.77 -4.17 1.41
C TYR A 62 3.78 -3.62 2.41
N LEU A 63 3.66 -2.35 2.74
CA LEU A 63 4.55 -1.63 3.65
C LEU A 63 3.84 -1.39 4.97
N VAL A 64 4.46 -1.79 6.07
CA VAL A 64 3.91 -1.56 7.42
C VAL A 64 5.00 -1.05 8.36
N TYR A 65 4.64 -0.12 9.22
CA TYR A 65 5.55 0.39 10.25
C TYR A 65 5.45 -0.44 11.52
N GLU A 66 6.47 -1.25 11.78
CA GLU A 66 6.58 -2.16 12.92
C GLU A 66 7.95 -2.01 13.58
N ASP A 67 8.02 -2.09 14.91
CA ASP A 67 9.28 -2.04 15.67
C ASP A 67 10.20 -0.85 15.35
N GLY A 68 9.60 0.28 14.99
CA GLY A 68 10.34 1.51 14.69
C GLY A 68 10.89 1.60 13.26
N LYS A 69 10.62 0.61 12.41
CA LYS A 69 11.08 0.55 11.01
C LYS A 69 9.92 0.25 10.07
N VAL A 70 10.07 0.57 8.79
CA VAL A 70 9.12 0.08 7.78
C VAL A 70 9.57 -1.27 7.29
N VAL A 71 8.65 -2.22 7.30
CA VAL A 71 8.83 -3.58 6.81
C VAL A 71 8.08 -3.70 5.49
N ILE A 72 8.75 -4.20 4.47
CA ILE A 72 8.19 -4.45 3.14
C ILE A 72 7.91 -5.94 3.01
N TYR A 73 6.69 -6.27 2.60
CA TYR A 73 6.26 -7.61 2.26
C TYR A 73 5.87 -7.66 0.78
N LYS A 74 6.08 -8.81 0.13
CA LYS A 74 5.47 -9.10 -1.17
C LYS A 74 4.00 -9.41 -0.95
N GLU A 75 3.09 -8.78 -1.69
CA GLU A 75 1.65 -9.01 -1.46
C GLU A 75 1.19 -10.40 -1.97
N SER A 76 1.89 -10.98 -2.94
CA SER A 76 1.56 -12.27 -3.53
C SER A 76 1.44 -13.39 -2.48
N ASP A 77 2.35 -13.42 -1.51
CA ASP A 77 2.45 -14.46 -0.50
C ASP A 77 2.65 -13.93 0.94
N ARG A 78 2.68 -12.60 1.11
CA ARG A 78 3.03 -11.91 2.36
C ARG A 78 4.40 -12.33 2.91
N THR A 79 5.30 -12.72 2.02
CA THR A 79 6.68 -13.02 2.39
C THR A 79 7.43 -11.72 2.66
N PHE A 80 8.21 -11.72 3.73
CA PHE A 80 9.12 -10.62 4.06
C PHE A 80 10.07 -10.37 2.88
N TYR A 81 10.12 -9.12 2.43
CA TYR A 81 10.99 -8.67 1.35
C TYR A 81 12.23 -8.00 1.90
N ASP A 82 12.06 -6.87 2.59
CA ASP A 82 13.17 -6.10 3.15
C ASP A 82 12.70 -5.11 4.23
N TYR A 83 13.65 -4.50 4.95
CA TYR A 83 13.41 -3.34 5.80
C TYR A 83 13.71 -2.04 5.04
N ALA A 84 12.78 -1.11 5.07
CA ALA A 84 12.96 0.25 4.59
C ALA A 84 13.43 1.17 5.73
N ASP A 85 14.63 1.73 5.56
CA ASP A 85 15.11 2.83 6.39
C ASP A 85 14.62 4.16 5.81
N ILE A 86 13.48 4.62 6.33
CA ILE A 86 12.83 5.86 5.88
C ILE A 86 12.69 6.84 7.03
N ASN A 87 12.88 8.12 6.71
CA ASN A 87 12.78 9.19 7.68
C ASN A 87 11.31 9.54 7.93
N MET A 88 10.81 9.04 9.05
CA MET A 88 9.44 9.26 9.52
C MET A 88 9.10 10.75 9.73
N ASN A 89 10.09 11.64 9.89
CA ASN A 89 9.84 13.08 10.01
C ASN A 89 9.62 13.76 8.66
N SER A 90 10.19 13.19 7.59
CA SER A 90 10.03 13.67 6.20
C SER A 90 8.70 13.23 5.59
N ILE A 91 8.07 12.19 6.17
CA ILE A 91 6.80 11.63 5.68
C ILE A 91 5.62 12.46 6.20
N PRO A 92 4.67 12.85 5.33
CA PRO A 92 3.43 13.52 5.73
C PRO A 92 2.66 12.70 6.77
N ALA A 93 1.98 13.38 7.70
CA ALA A 93 1.25 12.73 8.79
C ALA A 93 0.23 11.70 8.29
N GLU A 94 -0.43 11.97 7.17
CA GLU A 94 -1.38 11.06 6.54
C GLU A 94 -0.73 9.74 6.11
N ILE A 95 0.42 9.82 5.43
CA ILE A 95 1.14 8.63 4.95
C ILE A 95 1.72 7.83 6.12
N ARG A 96 2.13 8.48 7.21
CA ARG A 96 2.54 7.78 8.42
C ARG A 96 1.42 6.96 9.03
N GLU A 97 0.21 7.50 9.09
CA GLU A 97 -0.94 6.75 9.59
C GLU A 97 -1.28 5.60 8.63
N GLN A 98 -1.15 5.79 7.31
CA GLN A 98 -1.30 4.71 6.34
C GLN A 98 -0.23 3.61 6.53
N LEU A 99 1.03 3.96 6.78
CA LEU A 99 2.07 2.98 7.08
C LEU A 99 1.79 2.18 8.36
N LYS A 100 1.14 2.77 9.37
CA LYS A 100 0.71 2.02 10.57
C LYS A 100 -0.47 1.07 10.29
N LEU A 101 -1.34 1.44 9.34
CA LEU A 101 -2.49 0.62 8.93
C LEU A 101 -2.10 -0.44 7.87
N GLY A 102 -0.97 -0.22 7.19
CA GLY A 102 -0.53 -0.98 6.03
C GLY A 102 -0.80 -0.24 4.73
N LEU A 103 0.28 0.13 4.04
CA LEU A 103 0.26 0.83 2.76
C LEU A 103 0.56 -0.15 1.62
N TYR A 104 -0.27 -0.12 0.59
CA TYR A 104 -0.11 -0.94 -0.61
C TYR A 104 0.53 -0.12 -1.73
N ILE A 105 1.54 -0.69 -2.39
CA ILE A 105 2.24 -0.08 -3.52
C ILE A 105 2.33 -1.08 -4.66
N ASP A 106 1.79 -0.72 -5.81
CA ASP A 106 1.79 -1.58 -7.00
C ASP A 106 3.07 -1.35 -7.82
N GLY A 107 3.84 -2.42 -8.06
CA GLY A 107 5.05 -2.40 -8.87
C GLY A 107 6.30 -1.93 -8.13
N GLU A 108 7.43 -2.50 -8.52
CA GLU A 108 8.75 -2.16 -7.94
C GLU A 108 9.13 -0.69 -8.18
N GLU A 109 8.82 -0.13 -9.35
CA GLU A 109 9.15 1.27 -9.66
C GLU A 109 8.52 2.25 -8.66
N ASN A 110 7.23 2.07 -8.36
CA ASN A 110 6.53 2.92 -7.39
C ASN A 110 7.06 2.70 -5.97
N LEU A 111 7.43 1.46 -5.62
CA LEU A 111 8.08 1.16 -4.35
C LEU A 111 9.39 1.94 -4.24
N TYR A 112 10.27 1.84 -5.23
CA TYR A 112 11.55 2.54 -5.22
C TYR A 112 11.39 4.06 -5.24
N ASN A 113 10.46 4.60 -6.01
CA ASN A 113 10.16 6.04 -6.02
C ASN A 113 9.67 6.51 -4.64
N PHE A 114 8.80 5.73 -3.99
CA PHE A 114 8.34 6.02 -2.64
C PHE A 114 9.49 5.98 -1.63
N LEU A 115 10.29 4.91 -1.67
CA LEU A 115 11.45 4.78 -0.79
C LEU A 115 12.43 5.92 -1.03
N GLN A 116 12.76 6.27 -2.27
CA GLN A 116 13.69 7.36 -2.58
C GLN A 116 13.20 8.72 -2.07
N ALA A 117 11.90 9.01 -2.15
CA ALA A 117 11.34 10.26 -1.66
C ALA A 117 11.50 10.46 -0.14
N TYR A 118 11.61 9.36 0.61
CA TYR A 118 11.65 9.38 2.07
C TYR A 118 12.85 8.66 2.68
N SER A 119 13.74 8.11 1.86
CA SER A 119 15.04 7.56 2.22
C SER A 119 15.95 8.71 2.61
N SER A 120 16.67 8.53 3.71
CA SER A 120 17.44 9.59 4.36
C SER A 120 18.81 9.12 4.78
#